data_AF-A0A929FT34-F1
#
_entry.id   AF-A0A929FT34-F1
#
_cell.length_a   1.000
_cell.length_b   1.000
_cell.length_c   1.000
_cell.angle_alpha   90.00
_cell.angle_beta   90.00
_cell.angle_gamma   90.00
#
_symmetry.space_group_name_H-M   'P 1'
#
loop_
_entity.id
_entity.type
_entity.pdbx_description
1 polymer ?
#
loop_
_entity_poly.entity_id
_entity_poly.type
_entity_poly.pdbx_seq_one_letter_code
_entity_poly.pdbx_strand_id
1 'polypeptide(L)'
;MKISARYLFGAAVILGILVANDSQAVSKPIAAGLKFDTNNQTIQGQSGGPINSKGCGFIAASPNYVIDVPQRIDYMRLAVQAAGGQPTLLIVGPKPEDNFCVLGGGLGGFQPEISGVWEPGKYSIYIGDRTGEHYQFTLTISTK
;
A
#
# COMPACT_ATOMS: atom_id res chain seq x y z
N MET A 1 -11.02 55.25 59.96
CA MET A 1 -11.87 54.05 60.13
C MET A 1 -12.14 53.43 58.76
N LYS A 2 -11.43 52.34 58.46
CA LYS A 2 -11.77 51.17 57.62
C LYS A 2 -10.48 50.61 57.00
N ILE A 3 -9.99 49.57 57.66
CA ILE A 3 -8.95 48.63 57.20
C ILE A 3 -9.57 47.73 56.15
N SER A 4 -8.84 47.40 55.08
CA SER A 4 -8.99 46.13 54.36
C SER A 4 -7.70 45.83 53.59
N ALA A 5 -6.88 44.97 54.19
CA ALA A 5 -5.85 44.22 53.49
C ALA A 5 -6.48 43.33 52.41
N ARG A 6 -5.73 42.96 51.37
CA ARG A 6 -5.40 41.55 51.07
C ARG A 6 -4.76 41.32 49.67
N TYR A 7 -3.69 40.55 49.72
CA TYR A 7 -3.11 39.60 48.75
C TYR A 7 -2.47 40.10 47.44
N LEU A 8 -1.13 40.01 47.47
CA LEU A 8 -0.24 39.53 46.40
C LEU A 8 -0.90 38.47 45.51
N PHE A 9 -0.76 38.59 44.18
CA PHE A 9 -0.55 37.44 43.30
C PHE A 9 0.18 37.92 42.04
N GLY A 10 1.46 37.54 41.94
CA GLY A 10 2.25 37.73 40.73
C GLY A 10 1.68 36.85 39.62
N ALA A 11 1.34 37.45 38.48
CA ALA A 11 0.99 36.71 37.29
C ALA A 11 2.28 36.26 36.60
N ALA A 12 2.77 35.07 36.94
CA ALA A 12 3.75 34.37 36.12
C ALA A 12 3.03 33.90 34.83
N VAL A 13 3.29 34.59 33.72
CA VAL A 13 2.82 34.15 32.39
C VAL A 13 3.68 32.97 31.97
N ILE A 14 3.13 31.77 32.11
CA ILE A 14 3.79 30.52 31.73
C ILE A 14 3.65 30.39 30.21
N LEU A 15 4.76 30.56 29.50
CA LEU A 15 4.84 30.34 28.06
C LEU A 15 4.65 28.84 27.78
N GLY A 16 3.43 28.43 27.46
CA GLY A 16 3.12 27.05 27.11
C GLY A 16 3.71 26.71 25.73
N ILE A 17 4.73 25.84 25.71
CA ILE A 17 5.29 25.30 24.47
C ILE A 17 4.28 24.28 23.93
N LEU A 18 3.62 24.59 22.82
CA LEU A 18 2.83 23.63 22.05
C LEU A 18 3.81 22.65 21.38
N VAL A 19 4.00 21.49 21.98
CA VAL A 19 4.65 20.35 21.31
C VAL A 19 3.66 19.78 20.30
N ALA A 20 3.85 20.12 19.03
CA ALA A 20 3.19 19.41 17.94
C ALA A 20 3.75 17.98 17.95
N ASN A 21 2.92 17.01 18.34
CA ASN A 21 3.23 15.60 18.17
C ASN A 21 3.15 15.29 16.67
N ASP A 22 4.28 15.46 15.98
CA ASP A 22 4.45 14.98 14.62
C ASP A 22 4.39 13.45 14.68
N SER A 23 3.23 12.89 14.35
CA SER A 23 3.06 11.45 14.21
C SER A 23 3.79 11.04 12.94
N GLN A 24 5.10 10.89 13.05
CA GLN A 24 5.90 10.31 12.00
C GLN A 24 5.36 8.91 11.74
N ALA A 25 4.63 8.76 10.63
CA ALA A 25 4.29 7.48 10.08
C ALA A 25 5.63 6.77 9.80
N VAL A 26 6.03 5.89 10.71
CA VAL A 26 7.17 5.01 10.49
C VAL A 26 6.77 4.10 9.34
N SER A 27 7.11 4.48 8.12
CA SER A 27 7.10 3.58 6.98
C SER A 27 8.09 2.47 7.31
N LYS A 28 7.55 1.33 7.75
CA LYS A 28 8.33 0.12 7.96
C LYS A 28 9.05 -0.15 6.64
N PRO A 29 10.39 -0.19 6.57
CA PRO A 29 11.06 -0.59 5.34
C PRO A 29 10.53 -1.97 4.99
N ILE A 30 9.89 -2.08 3.82
CA ILE A 30 9.40 -3.34 3.28
C ILE A 30 10.62 -4.25 3.25
N ALA A 31 10.58 -5.28 4.09
CA ALA A 31 11.71 -6.13 4.38
C ALA A 31 12.39 -6.58 3.08
N ALA A 32 13.70 -6.36 3.02
CA ALA A 32 14.57 -6.97 2.02
C ALA A 32 14.21 -8.44 1.86
N GLY A 33 13.74 -8.82 0.66
CA GLY A 33 13.52 -10.20 0.25
C GLY A 33 12.87 -11.07 1.31
N LEU A 34 11.54 -10.94 1.49
CA LEU A 34 10.79 -12.07 2.06
C LEU A 34 11.14 -13.29 1.21
N LYS A 35 11.82 -14.27 1.82
CA LYS A 35 12.03 -15.58 1.18
C LYS A 35 10.68 -16.06 0.72
N PHE A 36 10.57 -16.39 -0.57
CA PHE A 36 9.39 -17.01 -1.14
C PHE A 36 8.95 -18.17 -0.24
N ASP A 37 7.84 -17.97 0.46
CA ASP A 37 7.21 -18.96 1.31
C ASP A 37 6.06 -19.56 0.49
N THR A 38 6.03 -20.89 0.38
CA THR A 38 5.01 -21.64 -0.38
C THR A 38 3.64 -21.67 0.33
N ASN A 39 3.49 -20.89 1.39
CA ASN A 39 2.23 -20.66 2.09
C ASN A 39 1.50 -19.45 1.51
N ASN A 40 0.17 -19.46 1.59
CA ASN A 40 -0.64 -18.33 1.16
C ASN A 40 -0.26 -17.08 1.96
N GLN A 41 0.20 -16.04 1.28
CA GLN A 41 0.55 -14.76 1.88
C GLN A 41 -0.59 -13.76 1.65
N THR A 42 -0.89 -12.97 2.68
CA THR A 42 -1.84 -11.85 2.56
C THR A 42 -1.14 -10.55 2.92
N ILE A 43 -1.30 -9.55 2.08
CA ILE A 43 -0.67 -8.23 2.20
C ILE A 43 -1.78 -7.21 2.14
N GLN A 44 -1.83 -6.31 3.12
CA GLN A 44 -2.77 -5.20 3.13
C GLN A 44 -2.08 -3.91 2.72
N GLY A 45 -2.82 -3.02 2.08
CA GLY A 45 -2.29 -1.72 1.68
C GLY A 45 -3.38 -0.79 1.15
N GLN A 46 -2.93 0.27 0.48
CA GLN A 46 -3.79 1.26 -0.16
C GLN A 46 -3.58 1.24 -1.68
N SER A 47 -4.68 1.19 -2.44
CA SER A 47 -4.68 1.20 -3.89
C SER A 47 -4.57 2.63 -4.44
N GLY A 48 -4.40 2.74 -5.76
CA GLY A 48 -4.45 4.01 -6.47
C GLY A 48 -3.16 4.81 -6.32
N GLY A 49 -3.25 6.13 -6.54
CA GLY A 49 -2.11 7.04 -6.50
C GLY A 49 -2.08 8.01 -7.68
N PRO A 50 -1.10 8.92 -7.70
CA PRO A 50 -1.10 10.02 -8.67
C PRO A 50 -0.52 9.62 -10.04
N ILE A 51 0.11 8.45 -10.18
CA ILE A 51 0.85 8.08 -11.38
C ILE A 51 -0.06 7.34 -12.35
N ASN A 52 -0.29 7.92 -13.53
CA ASN A 52 -0.99 7.23 -14.61
C ASN A 52 -0.05 6.18 -15.25
N SER A 53 -0.40 4.90 -15.12
CA SER A 53 0.37 3.77 -15.66
C SER A 53 0.21 3.54 -17.17
N LYS A 54 -0.55 4.40 -17.86
CA LYS A 54 -0.82 4.34 -19.31
C LYS A 54 -1.49 3.04 -19.75
N GLY A 55 -2.60 2.68 -19.10
CA GLY A 55 -3.45 1.55 -19.52
C GLY A 55 -3.88 0.63 -18.38
N CYS A 56 -3.23 0.72 -17.22
CA CYS A 56 -3.58 -0.07 -16.03
C CYS A 56 -4.12 0.77 -14.87
N GLY A 57 -4.78 1.90 -15.19
CA GLY A 57 -5.24 2.85 -14.18
C GLY A 57 -4.10 3.64 -13.54
N PHE A 58 -4.35 4.12 -12.33
CA PHE A 58 -3.44 4.95 -11.58
C PHE A 58 -2.85 4.18 -10.41
N ILE A 59 -1.55 4.37 -10.18
CA ILE A 59 -0.74 3.60 -9.23
C ILE A 59 0.05 4.54 -8.31
N ALA A 60 0.55 3.98 -7.21
CA ALA A 60 1.47 4.66 -6.30
C ALA A 60 2.84 4.89 -6.95
N ALA A 61 3.62 5.81 -6.38
CA ALA A 61 4.97 6.10 -6.86
C ALA A 61 5.97 4.94 -6.63
N SER A 62 5.67 4.06 -5.68
CA SER A 62 6.44 2.85 -5.37
C SER A 62 5.57 1.60 -5.47
N PRO A 63 6.13 0.41 -5.78
CA PRO A 63 5.38 -0.84 -5.76
C PRO A 63 4.73 -1.07 -4.41
N ASN A 64 3.52 -1.63 -4.40
CA ASN A 64 2.85 -2.07 -3.17
C ASN A 64 3.52 -3.32 -2.60
N TYR A 65 4.10 -4.15 -3.46
CA TYR A 65 4.88 -5.32 -3.06
C TYR A 65 5.95 -5.63 -4.10
N VAL A 66 7.03 -6.28 -3.68
CA VAL A 66 8.08 -6.78 -4.58
C VAL A 66 8.29 -8.25 -4.27
N ILE A 67 8.20 -9.09 -5.30
CA ILE A 67 8.45 -10.53 -5.21
C ILE A 67 9.81 -10.80 -5.86
N ASP A 68 10.66 -11.54 -5.15
CA ASP A 68 11.88 -12.12 -5.72
C ASP A 68 11.65 -13.61 -5.93
N VAL A 69 11.54 -14.04 -7.18
CA VAL A 69 11.30 -15.42 -7.58
C VAL A 69 12.66 -16.06 -7.88
N PRO A 70 13.21 -16.91 -7.01
CA PRO A 70 14.58 -17.42 -7.18
C PRO A 70 14.68 -18.54 -8.24
N GLN A 71 13.57 -19.22 -8.51
CA GLN A 71 13.47 -20.31 -9.49
C GLN A 71 12.03 -20.36 -10.03
N ARG A 72 11.84 -21.02 -11.19
CA ARG A 72 10.52 -21.16 -11.82
C ARG A 72 9.49 -21.71 -10.83
N ILE A 73 8.31 -21.09 -10.84
CA ILE A 73 7.12 -21.54 -10.11
C ILE A 73 6.06 -21.92 -11.12
N ASP A 74 5.63 -23.18 -11.10
CA ASP A 74 4.70 -23.73 -12.10
C ASP A 74 3.29 -23.17 -11.95
N TYR A 75 2.94 -22.73 -10.74
CA TYR A 75 1.68 -22.07 -10.45
C TYR A 75 1.85 -21.07 -9.31
N MET A 76 1.59 -19.79 -9.60
CA MET A 76 1.37 -18.77 -8.60
C MET A 76 0.21 -17.87 -9.04
N ARG A 77 -0.66 -17.54 -8.08
CA ARG A 77 -1.83 -16.68 -8.25
C ARG A 77 -1.72 -15.47 -7.34
N LEU A 78 -1.94 -14.29 -7.91
CA LEU A 78 -2.09 -13.01 -7.22
C LEU A 78 -3.53 -12.54 -7.41
N ALA A 79 -4.25 -12.31 -6.32
CA ALA A 79 -5.65 -11.84 -6.35
C ALA A 79 -5.83 -10.65 -5.42
N VAL A 80 -6.55 -9.62 -5.88
CA VAL A 80 -6.75 -8.37 -5.13
C VAL A 80 -8.21 -8.19 -4.77
N GLN A 81 -8.48 -8.02 -3.48
CA GLN A 81 -9.76 -7.53 -2.97
C GLN A 81 -9.58 -6.09 -2.50
N ALA A 82 -10.32 -5.14 -3.07
CA ALA A 82 -10.40 -3.77 -2.55
C ALA A 82 -11.74 -3.53 -1.84
N ALA A 83 -11.73 -2.66 -0.83
CA ALA A 83 -12.92 -2.23 -0.11
C ALA A 83 -13.82 -1.26 -0.91
N GLY A 84 -13.33 -0.76 -2.04
CA GLY A 84 -14.02 0.20 -2.90
C GLY A 84 -13.29 0.44 -4.21
N GLY A 85 -13.77 1.42 -4.97
CA GLY A 85 -13.17 1.84 -6.23
C GLY A 85 -13.32 0.84 -7.36
N GLN A 86 -12.39 0.93 -8.31
CA GLN A 86 -12.21 0.00 -9.42
C GLN A 86 -10.74 -0.44 -9.43
N PRO A 87 -10.40 -1.45 -8.61
CA PRO A 87 -9.01 -1.84 -8.41
C PRO A 87 -8.36 -2.36 -9.70
N THR A 88 -7.06 -2.14 -9.84
CA THR A 88 -6.25 -2.70 -10.92
C THR A 88 -5.04 -3.44 -10.36
N LEU A 89 -4.56 -4.44 -11.09
CA LEU A 89 -3.36 -5.19 -10.75
C LEU A 89 -2.36 -5.05 -11.90
N LEU A 90 -1.28 -4.31 -11.67
CA LEU A 90 -0.17 -4.17 -12.60
C LEU A 90 1.05 -4.93 -12.05
N ILE A 91 1.54 -5.85 -12.84
CA ILE A 91 2.78 -6.59 -12.60
C ILE A 91 3.83 -6.05 -13.57
N VAL A 92 4.95 -5.57 -13.03
CA VAL A 92 6.13 -5.24 -13.81
C VAL A 92 7.18 -6.31 -13.56
N GLY A 93 7.44 -7.13 -14.58
CA GLY A 93 8.34 -8.27 -14.50
C GLY A 93 9.81 -7.93 -14.72
N PRO A 94 10.67 -8.96 -14.68
CA PRO A 94 12.12 -8.80 -14.78
C PRO A 94 12.60 -8.36 -16.17
N LYS A 95 11.83 -8.65 -17.23
CA LYS A 95 12.10 -8.19 -18.60
C LYS A 95 11.10 -7.13 -19.03
N PRO A 96 11.46 -6.24 -19.98
CA PRO A 96 10.56 -5.19 -20.48
C PRO A 96 9.21 -5.69 -21.01
N GLU A 97 9.19 -6.89 -21.56
CA GLU A 97 7.99 -7.56 -22.08
C GLU A 97 7.12 -8.25 -21.02
N ASP A 98 7.63 -8.44 -19.79
CA ASP A 98 6.96 -9.20 -18.73
C ASP A 98 6.00 -8.31 -17.91
N ASN A 99 5.30 -7.40 -18.58
CA ASN A 99 4.36 -6.48 -17.93
C ASN A 99 2.92 -6.93 -18.17
N PHE A 100 2.19 -7.17 -17.09
CA PHE A 100 0.82 -7.67 -17.15
C PHE A 100 -0.11 -6.76 -16.37
N CYS A 101 -1.28 -6.50 -16.95
CA CYS A 101 -2.31 -5.68 -16.34
C CYS A 101 -3.64 -6.42 -16.32
N VAL A 102 -4.32 -6.39 -15.17
CA VAL A 102 -5.70 -6.86 -15.04
C VAL A 102 -6.53 -5.76 -14.40
N LEU A 103 -7.64 -5.41 -15.05
CA LEU A 103 -8.59 -4.40 -14.56
C LEU A 103 -9.71 -5.11 -13.81
N GLY A 104 -9.96 -4.70 -12.57
CA GLY A 104 -11.11 -5.15 -11.81
C GLY A 104 -12.40 -4.43 -12.24
N GLY A 105 -13.52 -5.06 -11.94
CA GLY A 105 -14.80 -4.39 -11.79
C GLY A 105 -14.86 -3.60 -10.48
N GLY A 106 -15.79 -2.66 -10.38
CA GLY A 106 -15.98 -1.89 -9.14
C GLY A 106 -16.55 -2.70 -7.98
N LEU A 107 -17.21 -2.03 -7.03
CA LEU A 107 -17.89 -2.71 -5.91
C LEU A 107 -18.84 -3.82 -6.39
N GLY A 108 -18.61 -5.05 -5.93
CA GLY A 108 -19.37 -6.25 -6.34
C GLY A 108 -19.02 -6.80 -7.73
N GLY A 109 -18.06 -6.18 -8.42
CA GLY A 109 -17.53 -6.64 -9.70
C GLY A 109 -16.39 -7.67 -9.55
N PHE A 110 -15.85 -8.10 -10.69
CA PHE A 110 -14.73 -9.03 -10.73
C PHE A 110 -13.47 -8.43 -10.11
N GLN A 111 -12.79 -9.21 -9.29
CA GLN A 111 -11.53 -8.82 -8.69
C GLN A 111 -10.38 -9.06 -9.67
N PRO A 112 -9.41 -8.13 -9.77
CA PRO A 112 -8.28 -8.36 -10.65
C PRO A 112 -7.39 -9.46 -10.08
N GLU A 113 -7.06 -10.40 -10.95
CA GLU A 113 -6.31 -11.60 -10.62
C GLU A 113 -5.44 -12.01 -11.80
N ILE A 114 -4.22 -12.46 -11.51
CA ILE A 114 -3.34 -13.13 -12.47
C ILE A 114 -2.87 -14.45 -11.87
N SER A 115 -2.84 -15.49 -12.69
CA SER A 115 -2.31 -16.80 -12.30
C SER A 115 -1.56 -17.44 -13.47
N GLY A 116 -0.64 -18.35 -13.15
CA GLY A 116 0.10 -19.11 -14.14
C GLY A 116 1.52 -19.43 -13.69
N VAL A 117 2.39 -19.64 -14.68
CA VAL A 117 3.82 -19.90 -14.49
C VAL A 117 4.54 -18.57 -14.26
N TRP A 118 5.45 -18.54 -13.30
CA TRP A 118 6.31 -17.40 -13.01
C TRP A 118 7.77 -17.81 -13.13
N GLU A 119 8.51 -17.10 -13.97
CA GLU A 119 9.93 -17.36 -14.21
C GLU A 119 10.81 -16.68 -13.14
N PRO A 120 12.09 -17.06 -13.02
CA PRO A 120 12.99 -16.43 -12.08
C PRO A 120 13.15 -14.93 -12.34
N GLY A 121 13.12 -14.12 -11.29
CA GLY A 121 13.35 -12.69 -11.37
C GLY A 121 12.60 -11.86 -10.34
N LYS A 122 12.80 -10.55 -10.43
CA LYS A 122 12.17 -9.57 -9.55
C LYS A 122 10.92 -8.99 -10.20
N TYR A 123 9.80 -9.10 -9.50
CA TYR A 123 8.50 -8.60 -9.94
C TYR A 123 8.06 -7.47 -9.03
N SER A 124 7.69 -6.33 -9.61
CA SER A 124 7.08 -5.22 -8.89
C SER A 124 5.57 -5.28 -9.05
N ILE A 125 4.86 -5.31 -7.93
CA ILE A 125 3.41 -5.47 -7.87
C ILE A 125 2.80 -4.14 -7.48
N TYR A 126 1.95 -3.60 -8.34
CA TYR A 126 1.20 -2.36 -8.10
C TYR A 126 -0.29 -2.67 -8.05
N ILE A 127 -0.93 -2.18 -6.99
CA ILE A 127 -2.38 -2.22 -6.82
C ILE A 127 -2.89 -0.81 -7.07
N GLY A 128 -3.48 -0.62 -8.24
CA GLY A 128 -3.98 0.67 -8.68
C GLY A 128 -5.49 0.82 -8.46
N ASP A 129 -5.98 1.96 -8.91
CA ASP A 129 -7.40 2.26 -9.07
C ASP A 129 -7.59 2.95 -10.43
N ARG A 130 -8.70 2.68 -11.13
CA ARG A 130 -8.94 3.28 -12.46
C ARG A 130 -9.06 4.80 -12.44
N THR A 131 -9.49 5.38 -11.33
CA THR A 131 -9.66 6.83 -11.15
C THR A 131 -8.55 7.48 -10.33
N GLY A 132 -7.66 6.69 -9.72
CA GLY A 132 -6.59 7.16 -8.85
C GLY A 132 -7.01 7.38 -7.41
N GLU A 133 -8.25 7.06 -7.07
CA GLU A 133 -8.77 7.13 -5.72
C GLU A 133 -8.16 6.04 -4.84
N HIS A 134 -8.19 6.28 -3.53
CA HIS A 134 -7.48 5.48 -2.56
C HIS A 134 -8.44 4.58 -1.77
N TYR A 135 -8.24 3.26 -1.88
CA TYR A 135 -9.02 2.28 -1.13
C TYR A 135 -8.12 1.27 -0.44
N GLN A 136 -8.56 0.78 0.73
CA GLN A 136 -7.88 -0.34 1.37
C GLN A 136 -8.02 -1.59 0.52
N PHE A 137 -6.94 -2.35 0.38
CA PHE A 137 -6.94 -3.63 -0.32
C PHE A 137 -6.30 -4.74 0.52
N THR A 138 -6.63 -5.97 0.15
CA THR A 138 -5.91 -7.19 0.51
C THR A 138 -5.46 -7.88 -0.78
N LEU A 139 -4.15 -8.07 -0.91
CA LEU A 139 -3.51 -8.88 -1.94
C LEU A 139 -3.25 -10.27 -1.35
N THR A 140 -3.76 -11.30 -2.02
CA THR A 140 -3.47 -12.70 -1.70
C THR A 140 -2.52 -13.28 -2.73
N ILE A 141 -1.44 -13.90 -2.27
CA ILE A 141 -0.47 -14.63 -3.08
C ILE A 141 -0.57 -16.11 -2.69
N SER A 142 -0.79 -16.99 -3.66
CA SER A 142 -0.93 -18.43 -3.44
C SER A 142 -0.14 -19.22 -4.49
N THR A 143 0.45 -20.34 -4.07
CA THR A 143 1.28 -21.23 -4.92
C THR A 143 0.77 -22.66 -4.88
N LYS A 144 -0.50 -22.85 -4.47
CA LYS A 144 -1.17 -24.14 -4.30
C LYS A 144 -2.52 -24.12 -4.99
#